data_AF-A0A1Q9D8L4-F1
#
_entry.id   AF-A0A1Q9D8L4-F1
#
_cell.length_a   1.000
_cell.length_b   1.000
_cell.length_c   1.000
_cell.angle_alpha   90.00
_cell.angle_beta   90.00
_cell.angle_gamma   90.00
#
_symmetry.space_group_name_H-M   'P 1'
#
loop_
_entity.id
_entity.type
_entity.pdbx_description
1 polymer ?
#
loop_
_entity_poly.entity_id
_entity_poly.type
_entity_poly.pdbx_seq_one_letter_code
_entity_poly.pdbx_strand_id
1 'polypeptide(L)'
;MVRQARMTAVDAVILLLQLGINMAMVDESGRYHAGSGMPDLLPPEPSDTDKAAAIDLNKQPVEKVFRLLYFELTKLDKQPPERRLHLQEFNLLAKELDCPQRLVAMSQESKDLADNINSLHLNATGTSGLYWTLHKYPEEHSWAWLLSQTQDRVMRKVWQYFVRLQTLTVPDDKNCMSAAMRTILMQSIITWKRMLSDHAALLWNSVAFGILGDVTSWRELDEDGQAANEPGGPPPNVSWSENLIFGNMYLSSVHKFMDFHAKEVEAQLLQELMLVRKAEELNMRYDFSAGEEHRVSKDGVYSSFEYLRRQSFNEWPVDKGLLRGLLRHILKPRYGTAPRVSVGDFGAGGGQYSLWLNDTGLVEALALDATEAVSDITGGSVSQVDLTKASLDLARRFDWILCLDVVSLLPEGKVVPLLQNIGRHLGHGGLVLSWGPGADEKKPPEKDRIKLVEREALVTFDPDATSKLKSGCEMQSFVNDLMVFRVPSTQLIPALPRFERPAPGQRTARIARLELQKAEDLEIEEDAEVRLPTGRHGVDS
;
A
#
# COMPACT_ATOMS: atom_id res chain seq x y z
N MET A 1 -10.25 9.35 27.78
CA MET A 1 -10.17 7.88 27.67
C MET A 1 -9.01 7.52 26.76
N VAL A 2 -7.88 7.16 27.36
CA VAL A 2 -6.63 6.82 26.65
C VAL A 2 -6.79 5.39 26.12
N ARG A 3 -6.91 5.22 24.79
CA ARG A 3 -6.90 3.89 24.16
C ARG A 3 -5.44 3.43 24.04
N GLN A 4 -5.17 2.37 24.78
CA GLN A 4 -3.91 1.64 24.84
C GLN A 4 -3.63 1.00 23.47
N ALA A 5 -2.63 1.49 22.74
CA ALA A 5 -2.11 0.81 21.57
C ALA A 5 -1.52 -0.53 22.05
N ARG A 6 -2.14 -1.65 21.65
CA ARG A 6 -1.58 -2.97 21.88
C ARG A 6 -0.45 -3.18 20.87
N MET A 7 0.79 -2.97 21.30
CA MET A 7 1.95 -3.56 20.62
C MET A 7 1.70 -5.06 20.49
N THR A 8 1.80 -5.59 19.28
CA THR A 8 1.75 -7.04 19.09
C THR A 8 3.05 -7.65 19.61
N ALA A 9 3.03 -8.95 19.94
CA ALA A 9 4.24 -9.65 20.39
C ALA A 9 5.37 -9.60 19.33
N VAL A 10 5.00 -9.45 18.06
CA VAL A 10 5.94 -9.26 16.92
C VAL A 10 6.60 -7.89 16.99
N ASP A 11 5.83 -6.82 17.26
CA ASP A 11 6.39 -5.47 17.45
C ASP A 11 7.35 -5.43 18.65
N ALA A 12 7.04 -6.17 19.71
CA ALA A 12 7.89 -6.26 20.90
C ALA A 12 9.19 -7.02 20.63
N VAL A 13 9.17 -8.08 19.81
CA VAL A 13 10.37 -8.84 19.44
C VAL A 13 11.25 -8.04 18.48
N ILE A 14 10.66 -7.30 17.53
CA ILE A 14 11.41 -6.39 16.64
C ILE A 14 12.02 -5.24 17.44
N LEU A 15 11.28 -4.64 18.39
CA LEU A 15 11.82 -3.60 19.28
C LEU A 15 12.93 -4.15 20.20
N LEU A 16 12.78 -5.37 20.71
CA LEU A 16 13.77 -6.02 21.59
C LEU A 16 15.04 -6.43 20.83
N LEU A 17 14.91 -6.86 19.56
CA LEU A 17 16.05 -7.10 18.68
C LEU A 17 16.76 -5.80 18.28
N GLN A 18 16.03 -4.69 18.11
CA GLN A 18 16.61 -3.38 17.81
C GLN A 18 17.24 -2.68 19.04
N LEU A 19 16.75 -2.93 20.25
CA LEU A 19 17.28 -2.34 21.49
C LEU A 19 18.41 -3.15 22.14
N GLY A 20 18.55 -4.45 21.84
CA GLY A 20 19.52 -5.33 22.49
C GLY A 20 20.89 -5.48 21.81
N ILE A 21 21.03 -5.09 20.54
CA ILE A 21 22.25 -5.37 19.74
C ILE A 21 23.14 -4.13 19.57
N ASN A 22 22.69 -2.95 20.01
CA ASN A 22 23.53 -1.76 19.98
C ASN A 22 24.52 -1.79 21.16
N MET A 23 25.82 -1.96 20.83
CA MET A 23 27.02 -1.83 21.67
C MET A 23 27.67 -3.13 22.19
N ALA A 24 28.13 -4.00 21.29
CA ALA A 24 29.18 -4.96 21.62
C ALA A 24 30.11 -5.20 20.42
N MET A 25 31.43 -5.18 20.66
CA MET A 25 32.41 -5.81 19.79
C MET A 25 33.09 -6.94 20.55
N VAL A 26 33.29 -8.05 19.84
CA VAL A 26 34.03 -9.23 20.29
C VAL A 26 35.39 -9.15 19.62
N ASP A 27 36.48 -9.17 20.39
CA ASP A 27 37.82 -9.13 19.83
C ASP A 27 38.25 -10.51 19.27
N GLU A 28 39.43 -10.55 18.63
CA GLU A 28 40.04 -11.76 18.05
C GLU A 28 40.28 -12.90 19.07
N SER A 29 40.12 -12.63 20.37
CA SER A 29 40.21 -13.62 21.45
C SER A 29 38.85 -14.14 21.95
N GLY A 30 37.75 -13.68 21.34
CA GLY A 30 36.39 -14.03 21.75
C GLY A 30 35.91 -13.28 23.01
N ARG A 31 36.58 -12.19 23.41
CA ARG A 31 36.26 -11.46 24.65
C ARG A 31 35.43 -10.21 24.40
N TYR A 32 34.51 -9.96 25.33
CA TYR A 32 33.56 -8.85 25.36
C TYR A 32 34.22 -7.53 25.80
N HIS A 33 34.06 -6.45 25.01
CA HIS A 33 34.44 -5.09 25.41
C HIS A 33 33.30 -4.09 25.20
N ALA A 34 32.92 -3.37 26.26
CA ALA A 34 32.01 -2.23 26.21
C ALA A 34 32.80 -0.96 25.86
N GLY A 35 32.33 -0.21 24.86
CA GLY A 35 33.04 0.90 24.24
C GLY A 35 33.46 2.01 25.21
N SER A 36 34.77 2.17 25.40
CA SER A 36 35.36 3.40 25.88
C SER A 36 36.65 3.68 25.11
N GLY A 37 36.64 4.74 24.29
CA GLY A 37 37.81 5.41 23.75
C GLY A 37 38.67 4.59 22.79
N MET A 38 38.22 4.42 21.55
CA MET A 38 39.08 3.94 20.48
C MET A 38 39.94 5.08 19.92
N PRO A 39 41.26 4.88 19.73
CA PRO A 39 42.13 5.87 19.10
C PRO A 39 41.68 6.18 17.68
N ASP A 40 41.99 7.38 17.19
CA ASP A 40 41.75 7.76 15.79
C ASP A 40 42.56 6.87 14.86
N LEU A 41 41.90 5.81 14.38
CA LEU A 41 42.44 4.90 13.38
C LEU A 41 42.50 5.64 12.05
N LEU A 42 43.71 5.99 11.63
CA LEU A 42 43.97 6.40 10.26
C LEU A 42 43.80 5.18 9.34
N PRO A 43 43.32 5.37 8.10
CA PRO A 43 43.33 4.30 7.11
C PRO A 43 44.76 3.76 6.96
N PRO A 44 44.96 2.45 6.76
CA PRO A 44 46.29 1.90 6.57
C PRO A 44 46.98 2.59 5.38
N GLU A 45 48.17 3.15 5.59
CA GLU A 45 48.91 3.82 4.52
C GLU A 45 49.21 2.81 3.40
N PRO A 46 48.91 3.14 2.13
CA PRO A 46 49.17 2.23 1.01
C PRO A 46 50.68 2.12 0.78
N SER A 47 51.23 0.92 0.98
CA SER A 47 52.59 0.57 0.56
C SER A 47 52.71 0.54 -0.97
N ASP A 48 53.93 0.58 -1.51
CA ASP A 48 54.11 0.53 -2.97
C ASP A 48 53.66 -0.79 -3.60
N THR A 49 53.72 -1.89 -2.84
CA THR A 49 53.10 -3.18 -3.22
C THR A 49 51.58 -3.09 -3.28
N ASP A 50 50.97 -2.22 -2.46
CA ASP A 50 49.53 -2.04 -2.41
C ASP A 50 49.01 -1.28 -3.62
N LYS A 51 49.79 -0.37 -4.19
CA LYS A 51 49.42 0.35 -5.42
C LYS A 51 49.30 -0.59 -6.61
N ALA A 52 50.15 -1.62 -6.68
CA ALA A 52 50.07 -2.66 -7.71
C ALA A 52 48.93 -3.66 -7.46
N ALA A 53 48.62 -3.96 -6.19
CA ALA A 53 47.56 -4.87 -5.80
C ALA A 53 46.19 -4.18 -5.58
N ALA A 54 46.09 -2.85 -5.74
CA ALA A 54 44.84 -2.08 -5.58
C ALA A 54 43.77 -2.47 -6.62
N ILE A 55 44.18 -3.10 -7.72
CA ILE A 55 43.29 -3.54 -8.80
C ILE A 55 42.62 -4.88 -8.46
N ASP A 56 43.21 -5.71 -7.58
CA ASP A 56 42.72 -7.05 -7.25
C ASP A 56 42.78 -7.29 -5.73
N LEU A 57 41.66 -7.00 -5.05
CA LEU A 57 41.51 -7.16 -3.61
C LEU A 57 41.78 -8.61 -3.14
N ASN A 58 41.61 -9.61 -4.00
CA ASN A 58 41.88 -11.01 -3.65
C ASN A 58 43.37 -11.31 -3.46
N LYS A 59 44.26 -10.42 -3.92
CA LYS A 59 45.72 -10.55 -3.75
C LYS A 59 46.25 -9.83 -2.51
N GLN A 60 45.40 -9.10 -1.79
CA GLN A 60 45.79 -8.40 -0.58
C GLN A 60 46.00 -9.41 0.57
N PRO A 61 46.99 -9.20 1.46
CA PRO A 61 47.11 -9.97 2.69
C PRO A 61 45.81 -9.89 3.50
N VAL A 62 45.36 -11.02 4.06
CA VAL A 62 44.07 -11.10 4.75
C VAL A 62 43.99 -10.14 5.94
N GLU A 63 45.09 -9.96 6.68
CA GLU A 63 45.19 -9.06 7.82
C GLU A 63 44.91 -7.61 7.42
N LYS A 64 45.30 -7.25 6.20
CA LYS A 64 45.06 -5.92 5.66
C LYS A 64 43.59 -5.74 5.25
N VAL A 65 42.97 -6.77 4.69
CA VAL A 65 41.53 -6.77 4.40
C VAL A 65 40.72 -6.61 5.68
N PHE A 66 41.07 -7.35 6.75
CA PHE A 66 40.44 -7.19 8.06
C PHE A 66 40.60 -5.77 8.63
N ARG A 67 41.80 -5.18 8.54
CA ARG A 67 42.02 -3.79 8.98
C ARG A 67 41.21 -2.78 8.18
N LEU A 68 41.11 -2.97 6.87
CA LEU A 68 40.32 -2.09 6.00
C LEU A 68 38.82 -2.23 6.29
N LEU A 69 38.35 -3.46 6.46
CA LEU A 69 36.97 -3.75 6.86
C LEU A 69 36.66 -3.08 8.19
N TYR A 70 37.49 -3.30 9.21
CA TYR A 70 37.33 -2.69 10.52
C TYR A 70 37.31 -1.15 10.48
N PHE A 71 38.16 -0.56 9.65
CA PHE A 71 38.18 0.88 9.41
C PHE A 71 36.84 1.37 8.82
N GLU A 72 36.32 0.71 7.79
CA GLU A 72 35.02 1.09 7.18
C GLU A 72 33.84 0.89 8.14
N LEU A 73 33.83 -0.20 8.92
CA LEU A 73 32.80 -0.41 9.96
C LEU A 73 32.87 0.66 11.04
N THR A 74 34.07 1.00 11.52
CA THR A 74 34.28 2.07 12.50
C THR A 74 33.84 3.43 11.95
N LYS A 75 34.10 3.69 10.67
CA LYS A 75 33.65 4.91 10.00
C LYS A 75 32.13 4.98 9.91
N LEU A 76 31.44 3.86 9.66
CA LEU A 76 29.98 3.77 9.67
C LEU A 76 29.40 3.96 11.09
N ASP A 77 30.06 3.41 12.11
CA ASP A 77 29.67 3.54 13.52
C ASP A 77 29.79 5.00 14.00
N LYS A 78 30.89 5.68 13.63
CA LYS A 78 31.15 7.09 13.98
C LYS A 78 30.24 8.09 13.28
N GLN A 79 29.50 7.69 12.24
CA GLN A 79 28.55 8.60 11.59
C GLN A 79 27.47 9.03 12.60
N PRO A 80 27.15 10.34 12.70
CA PRO A 80 26.14 10.79 13.65
C PRO A 80 24.78 10.13 13.38
N PRO A 81 23.95 9.96 14.41
CA PRO A 81 22.59 9.50 14.22
C PRO A 81 21.80 10.52 13.41
N GLU A 82 20.81 10.04 12.66
CA GLU A 82 19.96 10.88 11.83
C GLU A 82 19.22 11.94 12.68
N ARG A 83 19.33 13.21 12.26
CA ARG A 83 18.79 14.35 13.02
C ARG A 83 17.27 14.31 13.06
N ARG A 84 16.69 14.27 14.27
CA ARG A 84 15.23 14.39 14.44
C ARG A 84 14.76 15.81 14.13
N LEU A 85 13.53 15.93 13.62
CA LEU A 85 12.87 17.21 13.40
C LEU A 85 12.79 17.99 14.72
N HIS A 86 13.48 19.12 14.82
CA HIS A 86 13.43 19.98 16.01
C HIS A 86 12.16 20.84 16.00
N LEU A 87 11.70 21.26 17.18
CA LEU A 87 10.50 22.12 17.29
C LEU A 87 10.62 23.43 16.50
N GLN A 88 11.80 24.03 16.45
CA GLN A 88 12.05 25.23 15.64
C GLN A 88 11.90 24.95 14.15
N GLU A 89 12.47 23.85 13.67
CA GLU A 89 12.35 23.39 12.29
C GLU A 89 10.89 23.05 11.95
N PHE A 90 10.18 22.37 12.85
CA PHE A 90 8.75 22.11 12.71
C PHE A 90 7.95 23.40 12.56
N ASN A 91 8.19 24.41 13.40
CA ASN A 91 7.50 25.70 13.31
C ASN A 91 7.81 26.43 12.00
N LEU A 92 9.07 26.42 11.55
CA LEU A 92 9.47 26.99 10.26
C LEU A 92 8.71 26.31 9.11
N LEU A 93 8.79 24.98 9.02
CA LEU A 93 8.16 24.19 7.96
C LEU A 93 6.62 24.32 7.98
N ALA A 94 6.01 24.31 9.16
CA ALA A 94 4.56 24.34 9.30
C ALA A 94 3.97 25.76 9.18
N LYS A 95 4.61 26.81 9.70
CA LYS A 95 3.96 28.12 9.82
C LYS A 95 4.51 29.17 8.89
N GLU A 96 5.81 29.16 8.63
CA GLU A 96 6.50 30.30 8.01
C GLU A 96 6.61 30.17 6.50
N LEU A 97 6.66 28.94 5.96
CA LEU A 97 6.74 28.73 4.51
C LEU A 97 5.40 28.99 3.81
N ASP A 98 5.45 29.76 2.72
CA ASP A 98 4.35 29.90 1.77
C ASP A 98 4.19 28.66 0.87
N CYS A 99 3.15 28.61 0.03
CA CYS A 99 2.88 27.41 -0.78
C CYS A 99 4.03 27.08 -1.77
N PRO A 100 4.54 28.01 -2.59
CA PRO A 100 5.68 27.73 -3.47
C PRO A 100 6.93 27.26 -2.70
N GLN A 101 7.26 27.90 -1.58
CA GLN A 101 8.40 27.52 -0.76
C GLN A 101 8.25 26.11 -0.19
N ARG A 102 7.04 25.70 0.21
CA ARG A 102 6.78 24.33 0.68
C ARG A 102 6.98 23.31 -0.42
N LEU A 103 6.48 23.57 -1.63
CA LEU A 103 6.63 22.65 -2.75
C LEU A 103 8.11 22.50 -3.14
N VAL A 104 8.86 23.60 -3.17
CA VAL A 104 10.31 23.59 -3.39
C VAL A 104 11.03 22.82 -2.27
N ALA A 105 10.65 23.04 -1.01
CA ALA A 105 11.21 22.30 0.12
C ALA A 105 10.93 20.79 0.03
N MET A 106 9.73 20.37 -0.39
CA MET A 106 9.42 18.95 -0.60
C MET A 106 10.31 18.33 -1.68
N SER A 107 10.51 19.01 -2.80
CA SER A 107 11.38 18.52 -3.88
C SER A 107 12.83 18.43 -3.42
N GLN A 108 13.33 19.44 -2.70
CA GLN A 108 14.69 19.43 -2.17
C GLN A 108 14.89 18.29 -1.17
N GLU A 109 13.97 18.10 -0.22
CA GLU A 109 14.01 17.00 0.75
C GLU A 109 13.97 15.62 0.07
N SER A 110 13.22 15.48 -1.02
CA SER A 110 13.12 14.23 -1.78
C SER A 110 14.43 13.91 -2.49
N LYS A 111 15.04 14.91 -3.13
CA LYS A 111 16.35 14.80 -3.79
C LYS A 111 17.47 14.51 -2.80
N ASP A 112 17.52 15.26 -1.70
CA ASP A 112 18.53 15.07 -0.65
C ASP A 112 18.41 13.66 -0.04
N LEU A 113 17.19 13.15 0.16
CA LEU A 113 17.01 11.77 0.59
C LEU A 113 17.55 10.77 -0.44
N ALA A 114 17.20 10.92 -1.73
CA ALA A 114 17.65 10.02 -2.78
C ALA A 114 19.18 9.96 -2.86
N ASP A 115 19.86 11.10 -2.85
CA ASP A 115 21.32 11.21 -2.88
C ASP A 115 21.98 10.57 -1.64
N ASN A 116 21.38 10.78 -0.46
CA ASN A 116 21.84 10.17 0.79
C ASN A 116 21.68 8.64 0.79
N ILE A 117 20.56 8.13 0.27
CA ILE A 117 20.32 6.69 0.16
C ILE A 117 21.27 6.06 -0.86
N ASN A 118 21.52 6.72 -1.99
CA ASN A 118 22.51 6.26 -2.97
C ASN A 118 23.90 6.16 -2.34
N SER A 119 24.33 7.20 -1.62
CA SER A 119 25.62 7.21 -0.92
C SER A 119 25.73 6.09 0.10
N LEU A 120 24.66 5.85 0.87
CA LEU A 120 24.60 4.76 1.86
C LEU A 120 24.66 3.38 1.18
N HIS A 121 23.92 3.19 0.09
CA HIS A 121 23.94 1.96 -0.72
C HIS A 121 25.33 1.67 -1.29
N LEU A 122 26.01 2.68 -1.85
CA LEU A 122 27.36 2.52 -2.40
C LEU A 122 28.38 2.16 -1.31
N ASN A 123 28.32 2.82 -0.14
CA ASN A 123 29.19 2.52 1.00
C ASN A 123 28.96 1.10 1.54
N ALA A 124 27.69 0.70 1.70
CA ALA A 124 27.34 -0.64 2.17
C ALA A 124 27.75 -1.73 1.16
N THR A 125 27.57 -1.48 -0.13
CA THR A 125 28.00 -2.39 -1.21
C THR A 125 29.52 -2.52 -1.25
N GLY A 126 30.25 -1.42 -1.14
CA GLY A 126 31.72 -1.42 -1.08
C GLY A 126 32.24 -2.21 0.11
N THR A 127 31.65 -1.99 1.29
CA THR A 127 32.01 -2.74 2.52
C THR A 127 31.63 -4.22 2.40
N SER A 128 30.48 -4.54 1.78
CA SER A 128 30.07 -5.92 1.45
C SER A 128 31.08 -6.62 0.52
N GLY A 129 31.67 -5.87 -0.42
CA GLY A 129 32.73 -6.36 -1.29
C GLY A 129 33.99 -6.80 -0.52
N LEU A 130 34.32 -6.11 0.58
CA LEU A 130 35.42 -6.54 1.46
C LEU A 130 35.09 -7.86 2.15
N TYR A 131 33.87 -8.03 2.67
CA TYR A 131 33.44 -9.32 3.24
C TYR A 131 33.50 -10.46 2.22
N TRP A 132 33.13 -10.21 0.96
CA TRP A 132 33.20 -11.22 -0.09
C TRP A 132 34.63 -11.79 -0.25
N THR A 133 35.66 -10.95 -0.09
CA THR A 133 37.05 -11.42 -0.13
C THR A 133 37.45 -12.25 1.09
N LEU A 134 36.71 -12.14 2.21
CA LEU A 134 36.91 -12.89 3.45
C LEU A 134 36.08 -14.19 3.51
N HIS A 135 35.58 -14.69 2.39
CA HIS A 135 34.67 -15.86 2.38
C HIS A 135 35.25 -17.15 2.98
N LYS A 136 36.58 -17.23 3.11
CA LYS A 136 37.27 -18.35 3.76
C LYS A 136 37.24 -18.29 5.29
N TYR A 137 36.68 -17.23 5.88
CA TYR A 137 36.62 -16.97 7.32
C TYR A 137 35.16 -16.92 7.80
N PRO A 138 34.49 -18.09 7.94
CA PRO A 138 33.06 -18.15 8.25
C PRO A 138 32.69 -17.67 9.65
N GLU A 139 33.66 -17.63 10.58
CA GLU A 139 33.50 -17.10 11.94
C GLU A 139 33.40 -15.57 11.97
N GLU A 140 33.64 -14.91 10.84
CA GLU A 140 33.43 -13.48 10.71
C GLU A 140 31.92 -13.19 10.65
N HIS A 141 31.42 -12.46 11.65
CA HIS A 141 29.99 -12.15 11.80
C HIS A 141 29.67 -10.65 11.76
N SER A 142 30.65 -9.79 11.52
CA SER A 142 30.41 -8.34 11.49
C SER A 142 29.56 -7.92 10.27
N TRP A 143 29.38 -8.79 9.27
CA TRP A 143 28.42 -8.59 8.18
C TRP A 143 26.99 -8.38 8.69
N ALA A 144 26.59 -9.07 9.77
CA ALA A 144 25.25 -8.93 10.35
C ALA A 144 25.07 -7.56 11.00
N TRP A 145 26.16 -7.05 11.62
CA TRP A 145 26.20 -5.70 12.14
C TRP A 145 26.11 -4.66 11.00
N LEU A 146 26.86 -4.84 9.90
CA LEU A 146 26.79 -3.94 8.74
C LEU A 146 25.36 -3.83 8.18
N LEU A 147 24.70 -4.97 7.95
CA LEU A 147 23.35 -5.02 7.40
C LEU A 147 22.34 -4.36 8.34
N SER A 148 22.36 -4.72 9.62
CA SER A 148 21.43 -4.16 10.61
C SER A 148 21.59 -2.65 10.78
N GLN A 149 22.82 -2.15 10.87
CA GLN A 149 23.08 -0.71 10.99
C GLN A 149 22.70 0.06 9.73
N THR A 150 22.97 -0.50 8.55
CA THR A 150 22.62 0.16 7.30
C THR A 150 21.10 0.19 7.10
N GLN A 151 20.40 -0.91 7.41
CA GLN A 151 18.94 -0.96 7.38
C GLN A 151 18.32 0.02 8.37
N ASP A 152 18.78 0.08 9.62
CA ASP A 152 18.28 1.04 10.62
C ASP A 152 18.48 2.49 10.15
N ARG A 153 19.65 2.83 9.58
CA ARG A 153 19.90 4.16 9.01
C ARG A 153 18.96 4.49 7.86
N VAL A 154 18.76 3.56 6.91
CA VAL A 154 17.78 3.73 5.83
C VAL A 154 16.40 3.99 6.40
N MET A 155 15.93 3.13 7.31
CA MET A 155 14.61 3.26 7.94
C MET A 155 14.43 4.61 8.62
N ARG A 156 15.43 5.07 9.38
CA ARG A 156 15.38 6.38 10.05
C ARG A 156 15.35 7.54 9.06
N LYS A 157 16.19 7.53 8.03
CA LYS A 157 16.21 8.58 6.99
C LYS A 157 14.88 8.69 6.27
N VAL A 158 14.35 7.55 5.80
CA VAL A 158 13.07 7.52 5.07
C VAL A 158 11.90 7.91 5.98
N TRP A 159 11.90 7.44 7.23
CA TRP A 159 10.91 7.86 8.22
C TRP A 159 10.94 9.37 8.48
N GLN A 160 12.13 9.94 8.70
CA GLN A 160 12.30 11.38 8.93
C GLN A 160 11.84 12.21 7.74
N TYR A 161 12.13 11.75 6.53
CA TYR A 161 11.60 12.34 5.31
C TYR A 161 10.07 12.38 5.29
N PHE A 162 9.39 11.27 5.56
CA PHE A 162 7.92 11.26 5.61
C PHE A 162 7.36 12.13 6.72
N VAL A 163 8.04 12.23 7.87
CA VAL A 163 7.65 13.17 8.95
C VAL A 163 7.79 14.63 8.51
N ARG A 164 8.85 14.97 7.77
CA ARG A 164 9.05 16.31 7.19
C ARG A 164 8.02 16.63 6.14
N LEU A 165 7.74 15.71 5.21
CA LEU A 165 6.66 15.84 4.25
C LEU A 165 5.33 16.05 4.96
N GLN A 166 5.00 15.21 5.95
CA GLN A 166 3.79 15.37 6.74
C GLN A 166 3.72 16.77 7.35
N THR A 167 4.81 17.26 7.95
CA THR A 167 4.87 18.61 8.54
C THR A 167 4.62 19.71 7.49
N LEU A 168 5.20 19.57 6.29
CA LEU A 168 4.96 20.48 5.16
C LEU A 168 3.50 20.42 4.68
N THR A 169 2.79 19.31 4.91
CA THR A 169 1.37 19.12 4.58
C THR A 169 0.38 19.50 5.70
N VAL A 170 0.79 19.60 6.97
CA VAL A 170 -0.13 19.82 8.12
C VAL A 170 -1.00 21.08 8.00
N PRO A 171 -0.47 22.24 7.59
CA PRO A 171 -1.23 23.46 7.37
C PRO A 171 -1.71 23.48 5.92
N ASP A 172 -2.57 22.52 5.56
CA ASP A 172 -3.23 22.49 4.26
C ASP A 172 -4.53 23.32 4.26
N ASP A 173 -4.73 24.15 5.28
CA ASP A 173 -5.77 25.20 5.29
C ASP A 173 -5.65 26.14 4.08
N LYS A 174 -4.45 26.25 3.51
CA LYS A 174 -4.15 27.01 2.29
C LYS A 174 -4.27 26.19 1.00
N ASN A 175 -4.59 24.90 1.09
CA ASN A 175 -4.64 23.94 -0.02
C ASN A 175 -3.37 23.91 -0.89
N CYS A 176 -2.20 24.18 -0.34
CA CYS A 176 -0.96 24.39 -1.13
C CYS A 176 -0.57 23.25 -2.08
N MET A 177 -1.12 22.04 -1.90
CA MET A 177 -0.84 20.89 -2.76
C MET A 177 -2.04 20.55 -3.65
N SER A 178 -1.78 20.37 -4.94
CA SER A 178 -2.75 19.79 -5.86
C SER A 178 -3.08 18.34 -5.52
N ALA A 179 -4.21 17.84 -6.06
CA ALA A 179 -4.58 16.43 -5.96
C ALA A 179 -3.50 15.50 -6.55
N ALA A 180 -2.83 15.92 -7.63
CA ALA A 180 -1.77 15.15 -8.27
C ALA A 180 -0.55 14.99 -7.33
N MET A 181 -0.07 16.09 -6.74
CA MET A 181 1.05 16.03 -5.77
C MET A 181 0.70 15.15 -4.57
N ARG A 182 -0.50 15.31 -4.01
CA ARG A 182 -0.97 14.47 -2.89
C ARG A 182 -1.02 12.98 -3.26
N THR A 183 -1.41 12.67 -4.49
CA THR A 183 -1.45 11.29 -5.00
C THR A 183 -0.05 10.70 -5.08
N ILE A 184 0.94 11.43 -5.59
CA ILE A 184 2.35 11.01 -5.62
C ILE A 184 2.87 10.72 -4.21
N LEU A 185 2.64 11.64 -3.26
CA LEU A 185 3.06 11.46 -1.87
C LEU A 185 2.38 10.25 -1.18
N MET A 186 1.11 9.99 -1.48
CA MET A 186 0.42 8.81 -0.94
C MET A 186 0.91 7.51 -1.58
N GLN A 187 1.10 7.50 -2.89
CA GLN A 187 1.61 6.35 -3.62
C GLN A 187 3.02 5.96 -3.13
N SER A 188 3.86 6.94 -2.80
CA SER A 188 5.18 6.69 -2.24
C SER A 188 5.12 6.08 -0.83
N ILE A 189 4.22 6.54 0.04
CA ILE A 189 4.00 5.92 1.36
C ILE A 189 3.55 4.46 1.22
N ILE A 190 2.64 4.18 0.29
CA ILE A 190 2.13 2.83 0.05
C ILE A 190 3.24 1.92 -0.47
N THR A 191 3.99 2.39 -1.47
CA THR A 191 5.10 1.65 -2.07
C THR A 191 6.17 1.37 -1.01
N TRP A 192 6.51 2.35 -0.20
CA TRP A 192 7.43 2.20 0.93
C TRP A 192 6.96 1.14 1.95
N LYS A 193 5.69 1.22 2.39
CA LYS A 193 5.10 0.23 3.31
C LYS A 193 5.15 -1.18 2.73
N ARG A 194 4.84 -1.33 1.43
CA ARG A 194 4.91 -2.61 0.74
C ARG A 194 6.34 -3.15 0.70
N MET A 195 7.30 -2.34 0.28
CA MET A 195 8.72 -2.73 0.27
C MET A 195 9.22 -3.16 1.65
N LEU A 196 8.84 -2.43 2.70
CA LEU A 196 9.19 -2.78 4.07
C LEU A 196 8.55 -4.10 4.51
N SER A 197 7.27 -4.32 4.18
CA SER A 197 6.56 -5.56 4.46
C SER A 197 7.21 -6.75 3.75
N ASP A 198 7.52 -6.60 2.46
CA ASP A 198 8.16 -7.64 1.65
C ASP A 198 9.57 -7.95 2.20
N HIS A 199 10.33 -6.92 2.57
CA HIS A 199 11.64 -7.10 3.20
C HIS A 199 11.56 -7.78 4.56
N ALA A 200 10.63 -7.37 5.43
CA ALA A 200 10.43 -7.97 6.73
C ALA A 200 10.00 -9.45 6.61
N ALA A 201 9.15 -9.77 5.63
CA ALA A 201 8.76 -11.15 5.32
C ALA A 201 9.96 -11.98 4.85
N LEU A 202 10.81 -11.43 3.98
CA LEU A 202 12.04 -12.08 3.53
C LEU A 202 13.00 -12.32 4.69
N LEU A 203 13.29 -11.30 5.51
CA LEU A 203 14.15 -11.46 6.70
C LEU A 203 13.60 -12.48 7.68
N TRP A 204 12.29 -12.44 7.94
CA TRP A 204 11.64 -13.39 8.83
C TRP A 204 11.75 -14.81 8.30
N ASN A 205 11.48 -15.02 7.00
CA ASN A 205 11.63 -16.33 6.38
C ASN A 205 13.08 -16.82 6.43
N SER A 206 14.05 -15.93 6.18
CA SER A 206 15.47 -16.25 6.29
C SER A 206 15.88 -16.69 7.69
N VAL A 207 15.35 -16.02 8.73
CA VAL A 207 15.63 -16.36 10.13
C VAL A 207 14.90 -17.65 10.55
N ALA A 208 13.62 -17.79 10.19
CA ALA A 208 12.77 -18.88 10.66
C ALA A 208 13.05 -20.21 9.94
N PHE A 209 13.40 -20.17 8.66
CA PHE A 209 13.48 -21.36 7.79
C PHE A 209 14.83 -21.50 7.08
N GLY A 210 15.80 -20.63 7.35
CA GLY A 210 16.95 -20.44 6.44
C GLY A 210 16.54 -19.61 5.22
N ILE A 211 17.54 -19.03 4.55
CA ILE A 211 17.38 -17.96 3.55
C ILE A 211 16.38 -18.28 2.44
N LEU A 212 16.23 -19.55 2.11
CA LEU A 212 15.16 -20.11 1.33
C LEU A 212 14.96 -21.49 1.93
N GLY A 213 13.78 -21.84 2.45
CA GLY A 213 13.50 -23.24 2.77
C GLY A 213 13.81 -24.08 1.52
N ASP A 214 14.92 -24.80 1.53
CA ASP A 214 15.43 -25.67 0.45
C ASP A 214 15.67 -25.11 -0.97
N VAL A 215 15.29 -23.87 -1.35
CA VAL A 215 15.35 -23.47 -2.78
C VAL A 215 16.77 -23.19 -3.30
N THR A 216 17.73 -22.82 -2.44
CA THR A 216 19.16 -22.76 -2.79
C THR A 216 19.98 -23.90 -2.18
N SER A 217 19.33 -24.98 -1.72
CA SER A 217 20.03 -26.27 -1.65
C SER A 217 20.29 -26.75 -3.09
N TRP A 218 21.22 -26.05 -3.76
CA TRP A 218 22.02 -26.66 -4.80
C TRP A 218 22.66 -27.85 -4.10
N ARG A 219 22.03 -29.02 -4.19
CA ARG A 219 22.78 -30.27 -4.14
C ARG A 219 23.83 -30.05 -5.20
N GLU A 220 25.07 -29.79 -4.77
CA GLU A 220 26.21 -29.91 -5.65
C GLU A 220 26.02 -31.26 -6.33
N LEU A 221 25.70 -31.20 -7.62
CA LEU A 221 25.78 -32.40 -8.42
C LEU A 221 27.24 -32.80 -8.33
N ASP A 222 27.49 -34.05 -7.99
CA ASP A 222 28.85 -34.57 -8.05
C ASP A 222 29.42 -34.38 -9.47
N GLU A 223 30.73 -34.63 -9.66
CA GLU A 223 31.36 -34.52 -10.98
C GLU A 223 30.64 -35.34 -12.07
N ASP A 224 29.82 -36.32 -11.66
CA ASP A 224 29.01 -37.19 -12.51
C ASP A 224 27.58 -36.68 -12.76
N GLY A 225 27.20 -35.51 -12.25
CA GLY A 225 25.88 -34.93 -12.46
C GLY A 225 24.76 -35.57 -11.62
N GLN A 226 25.10 -36.36 -10.59
CA GLN A 226 24.14 -37.00 -9.70
C GLN A 226 23.98 -36.21 -8.41
N ALA A 227 22.73 -36.06 -7.99
CA ALA A 227 22.40 -35.51 -6.68
C ALA A 227 22.85 -36.51 -5.61
N ALA A 228 23.91 -36.17 -4.86
CA ALA A 228 24.40 -37.02 -3.76
C ALA A 228 23.23 -37.48 -2.88
N ASN A 229 23.08 -38.79 -2.71
CA ASN A 229 21.96 -39.41 -1.98
C ASN A 229 22.17 -39.45 -0.45
N GLU A 230 23.28 -38.88 0.04
CA GLU A 230 23.49 -38.75 1.47
C GLU A 230 22.72 -37.53 1.99
N PRO A 231 22.07 -37.60 3.17
CA PRO A 231 21.48 -36.45 3.81
C PRO A 231 22.60 -35.43 4.02
N GLY A 232 22.64 -34.42 3.15
CA GLY A 232 23.74 -33.48 3.03
C GLY A 232 24.10 -32.95 4.40
N GLY A 233 25.40 -33.01 4.73
CA GLY A 233 25.91 -32.28 5.87
C GLY A 233 25.44 -30.82 5.83
N PRO A 234 25.44 -30.11 6.97
CA PRO A 234 25.03 -28.71 7.01
C PRO A 234 25.71 -27.95 5.86
N PRO A 235 24.94 -27.24 5.01
CA PRO A 235 25.45 -26.67 3.77
C PRO A 235 26.71 -25.84 4.09
N PRO A 236 27.82 -26.07 3.39
CA PRO A 236 29.10 -25.45 3.73
C PRO A 236 29.00 -23.93 3.54
N ASN A 237 28.98 -23.16 4.64
CA ASN A 237 29.28 -21.74 4.73
C ASN A 237 28.53 -20.76 3.78
N VAL A 238 27.47 -21.18 3.10
CA VAL A 238 26.72 -20.37 2.12
C VAL A 238 25.89 -19.23 2.76
N SER A 239 25.76 -19.21 4.09
CA SER A 239 24.73 -18.42 4.76
C SER A 239 24.95 -16.91 4.77
N TRP A 240 26.18 -16.41 4.90
CA TRP A 240 26.40 -14.97 5.07
C TRP A 240 26.52 -14.20 3.74
N SER A 241 27.10 -14.82 2.70
CA SER A 241 27.20 -14.21 1.37
C SER A 241 25.82 -13.99 0.74
N GLU A 242 24.91 -14.95 0.91
CA GLU A 242 23.52 -14.82 0.48
C GLU A 242 22.82 -13.68 1.24
N ASN A 243 22.98 -13.61 2.57
CA ASN A 243 22.42 -12.51 3.38
C ASN A 243 22.91 -11.13 2.92
N LEU A 244 24.20 -10.99 2.60
CA LEU A 244 24.75 -9.75 2.04
C LEU A 244 24.15 -9.41 0.67
N ILE A 245 23.91 -10.41 -0.18
CA ILE A 245 23.23 -10.22 -1.47
C ILE A 245 21.81 -9.70 -1.23
N PHE A 246 21.03 -10.32 -0.35
CA PHE A 246 19.65 -9.86 -0.04
C PHE A 246 19.63 -8.47 0.58
N GLY A 247 20.55 -8.20 1.50
CA GLY A 247 20.73 -6.87 2.07
C GLY A 247 20.99 -5.81 1.00
N ASN A 248 21.93 -6.09 0.09
CA ASN A 248 22.23 -5.19 -1.03
C ASN A 248 21.08 -5.08 -2.04
N MET A 249 20.35 -6.16 -2.31
CA MET A 249 19.14 -6.12 -3.15
C MET A 249 18.07 -5.20 -2.55
N TYR A 250 17.81 -5.31 -1.24
CA TYR A 250 16.89 -4.41 -0.55
C TYR A 250 17.35 -2.96 -0.65
N LEU A 251 18.61 -2.66 -0.31
CA LEU A 251 19.18 -1.31 -0.39
C LEU A 251 19.12 -0.74 -1.81
N SER A 252 19.39 -1.56 -2.82
CA SER A 252 19.29 -1.19 -4.23
C SER A 252 17.85 -0.85 -4.62
N SER A 253 16.88 -1.64 -4.16
CA SER A 253 15.44 -1.37 -4.37
C SER A 253 15.03 -0.07 -3.71
N VAL A 254 15.46 0.20 -2.46
CA VAL A 254 15.18 1.47 -1.76
C VAL A 254 15.79 2.65 -2.51
N HIS A 255 17.04 2.53 -2.97
CA HIS A 255 17.70 3.55 -3.76
C HIS A 255 16.92 3.87 -5.05
N LYS A 256 16.59 2.86 -5.85
CA LYS A 256 15.83 3.05 -7.10
C LYS A 256 14.45 3.67 -6.84
N PHE A 257 13.77 3.23 -5.79
CA PHE A 257 12.49 3.79 -5.37
C PHE A 257 12.62 5.27 -5.02
N MET A 258 13.61 5.65 -4.21
CA MET A 258 13.79 7.05 -3.81
C MET A 258 14.23 7.96 -4.96
N ASP A 259 15.08 7.47 -5.87
CA ASP A 259 15.46 8.20 -7.09
C ASP A 259 14.24 8.43 -7.99
N PHE A 260 13.41 7.41 -8.20
CA PHE A 260 12.17 7.53 -8.97
C PHE A 260 11.19 8.51 -8.31
N HIS A 261 10.94 8.36 -7.01
CA HIS A 261 10.05 9.24 -6.24
C HIS A 261 10.51 10.69 -6.25
N ALA A 262 11.82 10.95 -6.09
CA ALA A 262 12.37 12.30 -6.17
C ALA A 262 12.12 12.94 -7.54
N LYS A 263 12.28 12.18 -8.63
CA LYS A 263 12.01 12.65 -10.00
C LYS A 263 10.53 12.93 -10.23
N GLU A 264 9.62 12.10 -9.70
CA GLU A 264 8.17 12.35 -9.78
C GLU A 264 7.76 13.62 -9.03
N VAL A 265 8.28 13.82 -7.81
CA VAL A 265 8.04 15.03 -7.02
C VAL A 265 8.58 16.27 -7.74
N GLU A 266 9.78 16.21 -8.32
CA GLU A 266 10.36 17.31 -9.09
C GLU A 266 9.55 17.63 -10.36
N ALA A 267 9.13 16.61 -11.11
CA ALA A 267 8.31 16.78 -12.30
C ALA A 267 6.96 17.42 -11.96
N GLN A 268 6.30 16.96 -10.89
CA GLN A 268 5.03 17.53 -10.45
C GLN A 268 5.21 18.96 -9.92
N LEU A 269 6.28 19.23 -9.16
CA LEU A 269 6.62 20.58 -8.69
C LEU A 269 6.70 21.56 -9.87
N LEU A 270 7.41 21.20 -10.94
CA LEU A 270 7.55 22.06 -12.12
C LEU A 270 6.18 22.37 -12.75
N GLN A 271 5.28 21.37 -12.82
CA GLN A 271 3.92 21.58 -13.32
C GLN A 271 3.13 22.54 -12.40
N GLU A 272 3.18 22.35 -11.08
CA GLU A 272 2.50 23.23 -10.12
C GLU A 272 3.01 24.67 -10.21
N LEU A 273 4.33 24.87 -10.27
CA LEU A 273 4.92 26.21 -10.38
C LEU A 273 4.53 26.90 -11.70
N MET A 274 4.41 26.16 -12.80
CA MET A 274 3.90 26.72 -14.06
C MET A 274 2.44 27.14 -13.95
N LEU A 275 1.59 26.38 -13.25
CA LEU A 275 0.19 26.72 -13.02
C LEU A 275 0.04 27.97 -12.14
N VAL A 276 0.82 28.07 -11.07
CA VAL A 276 0.87 29.24 -10.19
C VAL A 276 1.29 30.48 -10.99
N ARG A 277 2.39 30.39 -11.76
CA ARG A 277 2.86 31.50 -12.61
C ARG A 277 1.81 31.92 -13.63
N LYS A 278 1.17 30.98 -14.30
CA LYS A 278 0.12 31.27 -15.28
C LYS A 278 -1.10 31.97 -14.65
N ALA A 279 -1.44 31.60 -13.41
CA ALA A 279 -2.53 32.23 -12.69
C ALA A 279 -2.19 33.67 -12.27
N GLU A 280 -0.95 33.89 -11.83
CA GLU A 280 -0.41 35.24 -11.57
C GLU A 280 -0.44 36.11 -12.83
N GLU A 281 0.00 35.59 -13.97
CA GLU A 281 -0.04 36.29 -15.26
C GLU A 281 -1.47 36.69 -15.69
N LEU A 282 -2.48 35.91 -15.28
CA LEU A 282 -3.89 36.18 -15.57
C LEU A 282 -4.59 37.02 -14.48
N ASN A 283 -3.86 37.47 -13.45
CA ASN A 283 -4.41 38.16 -12.26
C ASN A 283 -5.60 37.40 -11.63
N MET A 284 -5.59 36.07 -11.74
CA MET A 284 -6.58 35.21 -11.12
C MET A 284 -6.03 34.74 -9.77
N ARG A 285 -6.84 34.84 -8.72
CA ARG A 285 -6.50 34.18 -7.46
C ARG A 285 -6.55 32.68 -7.72
N TYR A 286 -5.38 32.06 -7.82
CA TYR A 286 -5.28 30.63 -7.97
C TYR A 286 -5.83 29.98 -6.70
N ASP A 287 -7.05 29.49 -6.80
CA ASP A 287 -7.74 28.90 -5.68
C ASP A 287 -7.43 27.41 -5.66
N PHE A 288 -6.46 27.02 -4.84
CA PHE A 288 -6.24 25.61 -4.56
C PHE A 288 -7.40 24.99 -3.73
N SER A 289 -8.35 25.80 -3.22
CA SER A 289 -9.40 25.37 -2.26
C SER A 289 -10.56 24.54 -2.79
N ALA A 290 -10.40 23.94 -3.97
CA ALA A 290 -11.20 22.77 -4.35
C ALA A 290 -11.06 21.58 -3.35
N GLY A 291 -10.17 21.65 -2.37
CA GLY A 291 -9.83 20.60 -1.39
C GLY A 291 -10.94 20.15 -0.41
N GLU A 292 -11.93 20.98 -0.04
CA GLU A 292 -13.10 20.47 0.70
C GLU A 292 -14.11 19.75 -0.23
N GLU A 293 -14.22 20.20 -1.49
CA GLU A 293 -14.93 19.49 -2.58
C GLU A 293 -14.22 18.17 -2.98
N HIS A 294 -13.03 17.87 -2.44
CA HIS A 294 -12.28 16.65 -2.77
C HIS A 294 -12.53 15.46 -1.85
N ARG A 295 -13.25 15.61 -0.73
CA ARG A 295 -13.61 14.42 0.06
C ARG A 295 -14.64 13.59 -0.70
N VAL A 296 -15.69 14.24 -1.18
CA VAL A 296 -16.79 13.64 -1.90
C VAL A 296 -17.06 14.52 -3.11
N SER A 297 -16.95 13.96 -4.31
CA SER A 297 -17.23 14.64 -5.56
C SER A 297 -18.67 15.15 -5.60
N LYS A 298 -18.98 16.03 -6.56
CA LYS A 298 -20.36 16.50 -6.80
C LYS A 298 -21.35 15.37 -7.08
N ASP A 299 -20.88 14.19 -7.45
CA ASP A 299 -21.70 13.00 -7.69
C ASP A 299 -21.91 12.13 -6.45
N GLY A 300 -21.36 12.51 -5.28
CA GLY A 300 -21.48 11.74 -4.05
C GLY A 300 -20.47 10.61 -3.91
N VAL A 301 -19.39 10.64 -4.71
CA VAL A 301 -18.36 9.59 -4.77
C VAL A 301 -17.09 10.07 -4.09
N TYR A 302 -16.42 9.23 -3.31
CA TYR A 302 -15.11 9.62 -2.76
C TYR A 302 -14.11 9.86 -3.90
N SER A 303 -13.28 10.91 -3.77
CA SER A 303 -12.14 11.05 -4.67
C SER A 303 -11.21 9.85 -4.52
N SER A 304 -10.53 9.45 -5.60
CA SER A 304 -9.57 8.35 -5.56
C SER A 304 -8.50 8.57 -4.49
N PHE A 305 -8.13 9.82 -4.21
CA PHE A 305 -7.23 10.19 -3.13
C PHE A 305 -7.79 9.87 -1.73
N GLU A 306 -9.00 10.35 -1.39
CA GLU A 306 -9.60 10.09 -0.07
C GLU A 306 -9.84 8.60 0.13
N TYR A 307 -10.23 7.91 -0.94
CA TYR A 307 -10.42 6.46 -0.93
C TYR A 307 -9.08 5.74 -0.67
N LEU A 308 -8.02 6.07 -1.40
CA LEU A 308 -6.67 5.52 -1.23
C LEU A 308 -6.14 5.75 0.18
N ARG A 309 -6.34 6.96 0.72
CA ARG A 309 -5.98 7.32 2.09
C ARG A 309 -6.64 6.39 3.09
N ARG A 310 -7.97 6.24 3.04
CA ARG A 310 -8.72 5.35 3.95
C ARG A 310 -8.27 3.90 3.84
N GLN A 311 -8.04 3.42 2.63
CA GLN A 311 -7.56 2.06 2.38
C GLN A 311 -6.17 1.83 2.98
N SER A 312 -5.24 2.77 2.77
CA SER A 312 -3.83 2.66 3.19
C SER A 312 -3.62 2.75 4.72
N PHE A 313 -4.56 3.38 5.42
CA PHE A 313 -4.54 3.54 6.87
C PHE A 313 -5.59 2.69 7.59
N ASN A 314 -6.31 1.82 6.86
CA ASN A 314 -7.38 0.98 7.39
C ASN A 314 -8.42 1.79 8.20
N GLU A 315 -8.82 2.95 7.67
CA GLU A 315 -9.77 3.86 8.31
C GLU A 315 -11.23 3.60 7.93
N TRP A 316 -11.51 2.44 7.33
CA TRP A 316 -12.87 2.03 7.04
C TRP A 316 -13.55 1.55 8.32
N PRO A 317 -14.56 2.27 8.84
CA PRO A 317 -15.24 1.83 10.05
C PRO A 317 -16.07 0.58 9.74
N VAL A 318 -15.89 -0.46 10.53
CA VAL A 318 -16.64 -1.71 10.44
C VAL A 318 -17.43 -1.92 11.73
N ASP A 319 -18.75 -1.89 11.63
CA ASP A 319 -19.65 -2.24 12.72
C ASP A 319 -19.79 -3.77 12.81
N LYS A 320 -19.01 -4.38 13.70
CA LYS A 320 -19.04 -5.83 13.92
C LYS A 320 -20.37 -6.28 14.53
N GLY A 321 -21.04 -5.40 15.27
CA GLY A 321 -22.35 -5.63 15.83
C GLY A 321 -23.42 -5.81 14.75
N LEU A 322 -23.43 -4.90 13.77
CA LEU A 322 -24.25 -4.99 12.56
C LEU A 322 -24.01 -6.31 11.82
N LEU A 323 -22.74 -6.64 11.54
CA LEU A 323 -22.37 -7.87 10.82
C LEU A 323 -22.86 -9.16 11.51
N ARG A 324 -22.72 -9.24 12.83
CA ARG A 324 -23.25 -10.36 13.64
C ARG A 324 -24.78 -10.40 13.59
N GLY A 325 -25.43 -9.23 13.68
CA GLY A 325 -26.87 -9.09 13.58
C GLY A 325 -27.41 -9.53 12.22
N LEU A 326 -26.71 -9.19 11.13
CA LEU A 326 -27.03 -9.60 9.77
C LEU A 326 -27.06 -11.13 9.67
N LEU A 327 -26.00 -11.81 10.09
CA LEU A 327 -25.93 -13.27 10.04
C LEU A 327 -27.04 -13.93 10.88
N ARG A 328 -27.30 -13.41 12.08
CA ARG A 328 -28.23 -14.03 13.04
C ARG A 328 -29.70 -13.81 12.69
N HIS A 329 -30.06 -12.61 12.23
CA HIS A 329 -31.47 -12.20 12.13
C HIS A 329 -31.94 -12.04 10.69
N ILE A 330 -31.04 -11.71 9.77
CA ILE A 330 -31.38 -11.27 8.41
C ILE A 330 -31.06 -12.35 7.39
N LEU A 331 -29.78 -12.67 7.24
CA LEU A 331 -29.27 -13.58 6.22
C LEU A 331 -29.62 -15.04 6.52
N LYS A 332 -29.60 -15.44 7.81
CA LYS A 332 -29.92 -16.80 8.28
C LYS A 332 -29.32 -17.89 7.39
N PRO A 333 -27.99 -17.87 7.18
CA PRO A 333 -27.34 -18.82 6.29
C PRO A 333 -27.63 -20.26 6.75
N ARG A 334 -27.85 -21.15 5.78
CA ARG A 334 -28.07 -22.58 6.04
C ARG A 334 -26.72 -23.29 6.01
N TYR A 335 -26.51 -24.20 6.96
CA TYR A 335 -25.31 -25.04 6.99
C TYR A 335 -25.40 -26.17 5.94
N GLY A 336 -24.25 -26.66 5.50
CA GLY A 336 -24.12 -27.82 4.61
C GLY A 336 -23.98 -27.45 3.12
N THR A 337 -24.56 -28.27 2.24
CA THR A 337 -24.48 -28.12 0.77
C THR A 337 -25.51 -27.15 0.22
N ALA A 338 -26.30 -26.50 1.09
CA ALA A 338 -27.22 -25.47 0.67
C ALA A 338 -26.44 -24.31 0.00
N PRO A 339 -26.96 -23.74 -1.09
CA PRO A 339 -26.33 -22.60 -1.72
C PRO A 339 -26.17 -21.44 -0.74
N ARG A 340 -25.02 -20.76 -0.79
CA ARG A 340 -24.72 -19.60 0.05
C ARG A 340 -25.68 -18.45 -0.26
N VAL A 341 -25.99 -17.67 0.77
CA VAL A 341 -26.76 -16.43 0.61
C VAL A 341 -25.91 -15.42 -0.14
N SER A 342 -26.43 -14.88 -1.24
CA SER A 342 -25.73 -13.87 -2.04
C SER A 342 -26.03 -12.46 -1.53
N VAL A 343 -24.99 -11.66 -1.33
CA VAL A 343 -25.08 -10.29 -0.80
C VAL A 343 -24.41 -9.31 -1.77
N GLY A 344 -25.12 -8.26 -2.17
CA GLY A 344 -24.55 -7.13 -2.89
C GLY A 344 -24.28 -5.98 -1.92
N ASP A 345 -23.03 -5.56 -1.77
CA ASP A 345 -22.62 -4.46 -0.91
C ASP A 345 -22.41 -3.23 -1.81
N PHE A 346 -23.40 -2.36 -1.83
CA PHE A 346 -23.55 -1.26 -2.77
C PHE A 346 -23.02 0.03 -2.14
N GLY A 347 -22.04 0.66 -2.79
CA GLY A 347 -21.25 1.76 -2.21
C GLY A 347 -20.36 1.25 -1.07
N ALA A 348 -19.66 0.15 -1.32
CA ALA A 348 -18.97 -0.64 -0.30
C ALA A 348 -17.78 0.06 0.35
N GLY A 349 -17.37 1.25 -0.13
CA GLY A 349 -16.08 1.82 0.23
C GLY A 349 -15.00 0.77 0.01
N GLY A 350 -14.07 0.61 0.96
CA GLY A 350 -13.00 -0.40 0.94
C GLY A 350 -13.42 -1.88 0.98
N GLY A 351 -14.71 -2.21 0.92
CA GLY A 351 -15.21 -3.58 0.82
C GLY A 351 -15.14 -4.40 2.12
N GLN A 352 -14.91 -3.75 3.26
CA GLN A 352 -14.64 -4.44 4.53
C GLN A 352 -15.82 -5.28 5.04
N TYR A 353 -17.07 -4.85 4.81
CA TYR A 353 -18.26 -5.64 5.16
C TYR A 353 -18.33 -6.92 4.32
N SER A 354 -18.16 -6.78 3.01
CA SER A 354 -18.11 -7.93 2.09
C SER A 354 -16.97 -8.89 2.38
N LEU A 355 -15.77 -8.39 2.66
CA LEU A 355 -14.62 -9.20 3.03
C LEU A 355 -14.92 -10.02 4.28
N TRP A 356 -15.38 -9.36 5.35
CA TRP A 356 -15.71 -10.04 6.60
C TRP A 356 -16.83 -11.09 6.43
N LEU A 357 -17.88 -10.78 5.66
CA LEU A 357 -18.95 -11.73 5.38
C LEU A 357 -18.46 -12.95 4.59
N ASN A 358 -17.60 -12.74 3.58
CA ASN A 358 -17.00 -13.80 2.79
C ASN A 358 -16.10 -14.71 3.63
N ASP A 359 -15.31 -14.14 4.55
CA ASP A 359 -14.40 -14.88 5.43
C ASP A 359 -15.13 -15.88 6.34
N THR A 360 -16.42 -15.66 6.61
CA THR A 360 -17.23 -16.63 7.37
C THR A 360 -17.50 -17.93 6.61
N GLY A 361 -17.39 -17.92 5.28
CA GLY A 361 -17.76 -19.04 4.42
C GLY A 361 -19.27 -19.33 4.35
N LEU A 362 -20.11 -18.54 5.02
CA LEU A 362 -21.57 -18.70 5.09
C LEU A 362 -22.32 -17.89 4.03
N VAL A 363 -21.68 -16.85 3.51
CA VAL A 363 -22.24 -15.84 2.63
C VAL A 363 -21.34 -15.70 1.41
N GLU A 364 -21.92 -15.34 0.26
CA GLU A 364 -21.18 -14.87 -0.90
C GLU A 364 -21.49 -13.39 -1.14
N ALA A 365 -20.60 -12.51 -0.67
CA ALA A 365 -20.73 -11.06 -0.81
C ALA A 365 -19.91 -10.53 -2.00
N LEU A 366 -20.47 -9.55 -2.71
CA LEU A 366 -19.81 -8.78 -3.76
C LEU A 366 -19.86 -7.29 -3.42
N ALA A 367 -18.69 -6.66 -3.31
CA ALA A 367 -18.54 -5.23 -3.07
C ALA A 367 -18.49 -4.44 -4.38
N LEU A 368 -19.33 -3.41 -4.48
CA LEU A 368 -19.45 -2.50 -5.62
C LEU A 368 -19.32 -1.05 -5.14
N ASP A 369 -18.53 -0.24 -5.84
CA ASP A 369 -18.37 1.19 -5.52
C ASP A 369 -18.17 2.02 -6.78
N ALA A 370 -18.62 3.28 -6.77
CA ALA A 370 -18.54 4.18 -7.92
C ALA A 370 -17.18 4.88 -8.04
N THR A 371 -16.32 4.85 -7.02
CA THR A 371 -15.02 5.51 -7.03
C THR A 371 -14.14 5.03 -8.19
N GLU A 372 -13.56 5.99 -8.90
CA GLU A 372 -12.64 5.72 -10.00
C GLU A 372 -11.37 5.02 -9.50
N ALA A 373 -10.94 3.99 -10.25
CA ALA A 373 -9.80 3.13 -9.92
C ALA A 373 -9.96 2.33 -8.61
N VAL A 374 -11.18 2.20 -8.08
CA VAL A 374 -11.43 1.46 -6.83
C VAL A 374 -10.98 0.00 -6.90
N SER A 375 -11.09 -0.63 -8.08
CA SER A 375 -10.58 -1.98 -8.29
C SER A 375 -9.07 -2.06 -8.09
N ASP A 376 -8.31 -1.09 -8.63
CA ASP A 376 -6.86 -1.09 -8.53
C ASP A 376 -6.42 -0.79 -7.09
N ILE A 377 -7.06 0.19 -6.44
CA ILE A 377 -6.77 0.58 -5.05
C ILE A 377 -7.03 -0.58 -4.07
N THR A 378 -8.06 -1.39 -4.32
CA THR A 378 -8.46 -2.50 -3.44
C THR A 378 -7.90 -3.87 -3.86
N GLY A 379 -7.04 -3.91 -4.88
CA GLY A 379 -6.51 -5.17 -5.43
C GLY A 379 -7.61 -6.11 -5.95
N GLY A 380 -8.69 -5.54 -6.49
CA GLY A 380 -9.83 -6.27 -7.05
C GLY A 380 -10.83 -6.80 -6.02
N SER A 381 -10.73 -6.38 -4.76
CA SER A 381 -11.68 -6.74 -3.70
C SER A 381 -13.02 -6.03 -3.87
N VAL A 382 -13.02 -4.85 -4.50
CA VAL A 382 -14.20 -4.04 -4.81
C VAL A 382 -14.24 -3.78 -6.31
N SER A 383 -15.41 -3.96 -6.93
CA SER A 383 -15.57 -3.70 -8.36
C SER A 383 -16.10 -2.29 -8.61
N GLN A 384 -15.52 -1.60 -9.59
CA GLN A 384 -15.97 -0.25 -9.98
C GLN A 384 -17.31 -0.31 -10.71
N VAL A 385 -18.36 0.25 -10.12
CA VAL A 385 -19.72 0.33 -10.67
C VAL A 385 -20.40 1.62 -10.19
N ASP A 386 -20.82 2.46 -11.12
CA ASP A 386 -21.72 3.58 -10.82
C ASP A 386 -23.18 3.10 -10.75
N LEU A 387 -23.64 2.88 -9.52
CA LEU A 387 -25.01 2.45 -9.19
C LEU A 387 -26.07 3.52 -9.44
N THR A 388 -25.69 4.74 -9.85
CA THR A 388 -26.62 5.83 -10.16
C THR A 388 -26.93 5.93 -11.66
N LYS A 389 -26.27 5.13 -12.50
CA LYS A 389 -26.55 5.09 -13.94
C LYS A 389 -27.95 4.55 -14.21
N ALA A 390 -28.72 5.26 -15.04
CA ALA A 390 -30.03 4.81 -15.45
C ALA A 390 -29.92 3.44 -16.15
N SER A 391 -30.85 2.54 -15.83
CA SER A 391 -30.93 1.21 -16.44
C SER A 391 -29.66 0.35 -16.32
N LEU A 392 -28.91 0.50 -15.23
CA LEU A 392 -27.77 -0.36 -14.93
C LEU A 392 -28.19 -1.84 -14.89
N ASP A 393 -27.42 -2.70 -15.55
CA ASP A 393 -27.58 -4.15 -15.46
C ASP A 393 -26.26 -4.83 -15.08
N LEU A 394 -26.23 -5.42 -13.89
CA LEU A 394 -25.12 -6.22 -13.37
C LEU A 394 -25.11 -7.67 -13.88
N ALA A 395 -26.08 -8.07 -14.70
CA ALA A 395 -26.31 -9.46 -15.13
C ALA A 395 -26.45 -10.46 -13.97
N ARG A 396 -26.80 -9.96 -12.77
CA ARG A 396 -27.04 -10.77 -11.57
C ARG A 396 -28.02 -10.08 -10.62
N ARG A 397 -28.59 -10.89 -9.72
CA ARG A 397 -29.38 -10.44 -8.58
C ARG A 397 -28.78 -10.98 -7.29
N PHE A 398 -29.11 -10.36 -6.17
CA PHE A 398 -28.62 -10.73 -4.84
C PHE A 398 -29.79 -11.06 -3.93
N ASP A 399 -29.67 -12.10 -3.11
CA ASP A 399 -30.69 -12.39 -2.09
C ASP A 399 -30.86 -11.18 -1.17
N TRP A 400 -29.75 -10.53 -0.80
CA TRP A 400 -29.73 -9.31 -0.01
C TRP A 400 -28.86 -8.22 -0.62
N ILE A 401 -29.26 -6.97 -0.44
CA ILE A 401 -28.41 -5.82 -0.75
C ILE A 401 -28.14 -5.05 0.55
N LEU A 402 -26.88 -4.69 0.78
CA LEU A 402 -26.44 -3.73 1.79
C LEU A 402 -26.17 -2.40 1.08
N CYS A 403 -26.73 -1.30 1.58
CA CYS A 403 -26.48 0.05 1.08
C CYS A 403 -26.32 0.98 2.28
N LEU A 404 -25.09 1.11 2.78
CA LEU A 404 -24.80 1.75 4.06
C LEU A 404 -24.20 3.15 3.85
N ASP A 405 -24.91 4.18 4.32
CA ASP A 405 -24.51 5.59 4.31
C ASP A 405 -24.31 6.24 2.93
N VAL A 406 -24.50 5.48 1.84
CA VAL A 406 -24.37 5.96 0.45
C VAL A 406 -25.36 7.08 0.13
N VAL A 407 -26.61 6.94 0.57
CA VAL A 407 -27.69 7.83 0.15
C VAL A 407 -27.46 9.28 0.63
N SER A 408 -26.85 9.49 1.79
CA SER A 408 -26.52 10.83 2.29
C SER A 408 -25.47 11.57 1.47
N LEU A 409 -24.67 10.84 0.68
CA LEU A 409 -23.61 11.42 -0.13
C LEU A 409 -24.11 11.85 -1.51
N LEU A 410 -25.21 11.26 -1.99
CA LEU A 410 -25.70 11.47 -3.35
C LEU A 410 -26.49 12.79 -3.50
N PRO A 411 -26.37 13.46 -4.66
CA PRO A 411 -27.32 14.51 -5.06
C PRO A 411 -28.75 13.97 -5.12
N GLU A 412 -29.74 14.83 -4.85
CA GLU A 412 -31.16 14.44 -4.80
C GLU A 412 -31.63 13.71 -6.08
N GLY A 413 -31.18 14.16 -7.26
CA GLY A 413 -31.53 13.54 -8.55
C GLY A 413 -30.93 12.15 -8.78
N LYS A 414 -29.95 11.72 -7.98
CA LYS A 414 -29.27 10.43 -8.10
C LYS A 414 -29.83 9.35 -7.16
N VAL A 415 -30.60 9.75 -6.14
CA VAL A 415 -31.19 8.82 -5.16
C VAL A 415 -32.21 7.88 -5.82
N VAL A 416 -33.10 8.42 -6.67
CA VAL A 416 -34.12 7.61 -7.34
C VAL A 416 -33.50 6.57 -8.29
N PRO A 417 -32.57 6.92 -9.20
CA PRO A 417 -31.85 5.92 -10.00
C PRO A 417 -31.16 4.82 -9.17
N LEU A 418 -30.51 5.18 -8.05
CA LEU A 418 -29.92 4.21 -7.14
C LEU A 418 -30.96 3.21 -6.61
N LEU A 419 -32.08 3.71 -6.08
CA LEU A 419 -33.12 2.86 -5.48
C LEU A 419 -33.78 1.94 -6.53
N GLN A 420 -33.99 2.45 -7.75
CA GLN A 420 -34.49 1.64 -8.86
C GLN A 420 -33.52 0.53 -9.28
N ASN A 421 -32.22 0.84 -9.31
CA ASN A 421 -31.18 -0.17 -9.57
C ASN A 421 -31.09 -1.21 -8.44
N ILE A 422 -31.24 -0.80 -7.19
CA ILE A 422 -31.36 -1.72 -6.05
C ILE A 422 -32.54 -2.67 -6.27
N GLY A 423 -33.74 -2.15 -6.55
CA GLY A 423 -34.92 -2.98 -6.80
C GLY A 423 -34.73 -3.96 -7.98
N ARG A 424 -34.06 -3.52 -9.05
CA ARG A 424 -33.74 -4.38 -10.21
C ARG A 424 -32.84 -5.55 -9.81
N HIS A 425 -31.81 -5.29 -9.01
CA HIS A 425 -30.82 -6.30 -8.60
C HIS A 425 -31.18 -7.07 -7.34
N LEU A 426 -32.32 -6.76 -6.71
CA LEU A 426 -32.77 -7.46 -5.51
C LEU A 426 -33.51 -8.77 -5.86
N GLY A 427 -33.13 -9.86 -5.19
CA GLY A 427 -33.68 -11.20 -5.33
C GLY A 427 -34.86 -11.44 -4.40
N HIS A 428 -34.75 -12.42 -3.50
CA HIS A 428 -35.87 -12.86 -2.65
C HIS A 428 -35.77 -12.42 -1.18
N GLY A 429 -34.62 -11.92 -0.72
CA GLY A 429 -34.41 -11.57 0.69
C GLY A 429 -34.89 -10.16 1.00
N GLY A 430 -34.04 -9.17 0.75
CA GLY A 430 -34.36 -7.79 1.13
C GLY A 430 -33.20 -6.81 1.07
N LEU A 431 -33.48 -5.59 1.50
CA LEU A 431 -32.54 -4.48 1.52
C LEU A 431 -32.24 -4.10 2.96
N VAL A 432 -30.95 -3.93 3.29
CA VAL A 432 -30.50 -3.26 4.51
C VAL A 432 -29.89 -1.93 4.10
N LEU A 433 -30.52 -0.85 4.51
CA LEU A 433 -30.17 0.50 4.08
C LEU A 433 -29.89 1.39 5.29
N SER A 434 -28.81 2.16 5.24
CA SER A 434 -28.58 3.28 6.14
C SER A 434 -28.49 4.56 5.32
N TRP A 435 -29.17 5.61 5.77
CA TRP A 435 -29.12 6.89 5.07
C TRP A 435 -27.79 7.62 5.30
N GLY A 436 -27.19 7.47 6.49
CA GLY A 436 -25.95 8.13 6.89
C GLY A 436 -26.10 9.38 7.75
N PRO A 437 -24.99 9.84 8.37
CA PRO A 437 -24.95 10.96 9.31
C PRO A 437 -24.96 12.34 8.62
N GLY A 438 -25.45 12.44 7.37
CA GLY A 438 -25.51 13.70 6.63
C GLY A 438 -26.24 14.80 7.42
N ALA A 439 -25.89 16.07 7.16
CA ALA A 439 -26.43 17.23 7.86
C ALA A 439 -27.96 17.14 7.96
N ASP A 440 -28.47 17.07 9.19
CA ASP A 440 -29.88 16.76 9.50
C ASP A 440 -30.86 17.66 8.74
N GLU A 441 -30.44 18.87 8.37
CA GLU A 441 -31.24 19.85 7.63
C GLU A 441 -31.72 19.38 6.25
N LYS A 442 -31.00 18.46 5.59
CA LYS A 442 -31.36 17.96 4.25
C LYS A 442 -32.03 16.59 4.25
N LYS A 443 -32.20 16.00 5.42
CA LYS A 443 -32.67 14.62 5.54
C LYS A 443 -34.19 14.58 5.60
N PRO A 444 -34.88 13.91 4.65
CA PRO A 444 -36.32 13.78 4.72
C PRO A 444 -36.73 13.04 6.02
N PRO A 445 -37.91 13.35 6.59
CA PRO A 445 -38.46 12.59 7.70
C PRO A 445 -38.43 11.08 7.42
N GLU A 446 -38.20 10.27 8.45
CA GLU A 446 -38.08 8.81 8.32
C GLU A 446 -39.25 8.18 7.55
N LYS A 447 -40.48 8.62 7.82
CA LYS A 447 -41.69 8.16 7.12
C LYS A 447 -41.63 8.41 5.61
N ASP A 448 -41.05 9.53 5.18
CA ASP A 448 -40.95 9.89 3.78
C ASP A 448 -39.80 9.14 3.10
N ARG A 449 -38.70 8.90 3.82
CA ARG A 449 -37.61 8.00 3.38
C ARG A 449 -38.12 6.58 3.15
N ILE A 450 -38.87 6.02 4.11
CA ILE A 450 -39.47 4.70 3.99
C ILE A 450 -40.35 4.61 2.74
N LYS A 451 -41.31 5.54 2.58
CA LYS A 451 -42.20 5.57 1.41
C LYS A 451 -41.44 5.67 0.08
N LEU A 452 -40.37 6.48 0.05
CA LEU A 452 -39.53 6.62 -1.13
C LEU A 452 -38.86 5.29 -1.48
N VAL A 453 -38.26 4.60 -0.51
CA VAL A 453 -37.60 3.30 -0.73
C VAL A 453 -38.62 2.24 -1.14
N GLU A 454 -39.77 2.15 -0.48
CA GLU A 454 -40.81 1.18 -0.84
C GLU A 454 -41.31 1.37 -2.27
N ARG A 455 -41.49 2.64 -2.69
CA ARG A 455 -41.96 2.99 -4.03
C ARG A 455 -40.92 2.69 -5.11
N GLU A 456 -39.67 3.11 -4.91
CA GLU A 456 -38.65 3.06 -5.97
C GLU A 456 -37.93 1.70 -6.04
N ALA A 457 -37.71 1.03 -4.89
CA ALA A 457 -37.03 -0.27 -4.84
C ALA A 457 -38.00 -1.47 -4.79
N LEU A 458 -39.32 -1.22 -4.75
CA LEU A 458 -40.38 -2.24 -4.71
C LEU A 458 -40.23 -3.21 -3.52
N VAL A 459 -39.98 -2.66 -2.34
CA VAL A 459 -39.81 -3.40 -1.08
C VAL A 459 -40.81 -2.92 -0.04
N THR A 460 -40.92 -3.64 1.09
CA THR A 460 -41.77 -3.27 2.23
C THR A 460 -40.93 -3.17 3.50
N PHE A 461 -41.14 -2.13 4.30
CA PHE A 461 -40.40 -1.91 5.54
C PHE A 461 -40.69 -2.99 6.59
N ASP A 462 -39.64 -3.52 7.21
CA ASP A 462 -39.68 -4.56 8.25
C ASP A 462 -39.23 -3.95 9.60
N PRO A 463 -40.18 -3.40 10.40
CA PRO A 463 -39.84 -2.71 11.63
C PRO A 463 -39.22 -3.65 12.68
N ASP A 464 -39.64 -4.91 12.71
CA ASP A 464 -39.14 -5.90 13.67
C ASP A 464 -37.69 -6.30 13.38
N ALA A 465 -37.37 -6.56 12.11
CA ALA A 465 -35.99 -6.83 11.71
C ALA A 465 -35.10 -5.58 11.88
N THR A 466 -35.63 -4.40 11.58
CA THR A 466 -34.95 -3.12 11.80
C THR A 466 -34.58 -2.94 13.26
N SER A 467 -35.54 -3.11 14.18
CA SER A 467 -35.31 -2.99 15.63
C SER A 467 -34.25 -3.99 16.13
N LYS A 468 -34.36 -5.26 15.71
CA LYS A 468 -33.38 -6.30 16.07
C LYS A 468 -31.98 -5.96 15.57
N LEU A 469 -31.86 -5.50 14.32
CA LEU A 469 -30.56 -5.20 13.73
C LEU A 469 -29.93 -3.97 14.40
N LYS A 470 -30.71 -2.89 14.61
CA LYS A 470 -30.28 -1.69 15.34
C LYS A 470 -29.78 -2.00 16.75
N SER A 471 -30.43 -2.91 17.46
CA SER A 471 -30.02 -3.31 18.83
C SER A 471 -28.64 -3.97 18.88
N GLY A 472 -28.15 -4.48 17.75
CA GLY A 472 -26.83 -5.08 17.61
C GLY A 472 -25.74 -4.10 17.18
N CYS A 473 -26.08 -2.92 16.64
CA CYS A 473 -25.09 -2.00 16.09
C CYS A 473 -24.20 -1.37 17.17
N GLU A 474 -22.91 -1.23 16.87
CA GLU A 474 -21.90 -0.55 17.69
C GLU A 474 -21.76 0.94 17.30
N MET A 475 -22.10 1.30 16.06
CA MET A 475 -22.03 2.67 15.54
C MET A 475 -23.37 3.41 15.73
N GLN A 476 -23.31 4.58 16.37
CA GLN A 476 -24.51 5.37 16.67
C GLN A 476 -25.28 5.82 15.41
N SER A 477 -24.57 6.10 14.30
CA SER A 477 -25.20 6.44 13.04
C SER A 477 -26.15 5.33 12.57
N PHE A 478 -25.73 4.06 12.64
CA PHE A 478 -26.57 2.93 12.27
C PHE A 478 -27.70 2.66 13.27
N VAL A 479 -27.46 2.86 14.57
CA VAL A 479 -28.55 2.79 15.57
C VAL A 479 -29.68 3.75 15.21
N ASN A 480 -29.34 4.94 14.71
CA ASN A 480 -30.32 5.97 14.38
C ASN A 480 -30.98 5.74 13.00
N ASP A 481 -30.23 5.31 11.98
CA ASP A 481 -30.68 5.39 10.58
C ASP A 481 -30.84 4.09 9.82
N LEU A 482 -30.44 2.96 10.40
CA LEU A 482 -30.53 1.69 9.71
C LEU A 482 -31.99 1.26 9.52
N MET A 483 -32.34 0.77 8.34
CA MET A 483 -33.67 0.29 7.98
C MET A 483 -33.54 -1.05 7.25
N VAL A 484 -34.45 -1.96 7.53
CA VAL A 484 -34.55 -3.26 6.86
C VAL A 484 -35.85 -3.29 6.07
N PHE A 485 -35.75 -3.71 4.82
CA PHE A 485 -36.89 -3.89 3.92
C PHE A 485 -36.88 -5.32 3.34
N ARG A 486 -38.07 -5.82 3.01
CA ARG A 486 -38.29 -7.16 2.46
C ARG A 486 -38.94 -7.08 1.09
N VAL A 487 -38.61 -8.04 0.23
CA VAL A 487 -39.34 -8.22 -1.02
C VAL A 487 -40.71 -8.84 -0.70
N PRO A 488 -41.84 -8.28 -1.18
CA PRO A 488 -43.15 -8.88 -0.97
C PRO A 488 -43.23 -10.29 -1.56
N SER A 489 -43.83 -11.24 -0.84
CA SER A 489 -43.98 -12.62 -1.30
C SER A 489 -44.70 -12.76 -2.65
N THR A 490 -45.51 -11.76 -3.01
CA THR A 490 -46.27 -11.70 -4.27
C THR A 490 -45.41 -11.31 -5.47
N GLN A 491 -44.20 -10.78 -5.27
CA GLN A 491 -43.29 -10.30 -6.31
C GLN A 491 -42.09 -11.23 -6.55
N LEU A 492 -42.22 -12.52 -6.22
CA LEU A 492 -41.17 -13.50 -6.50
C LEU A 492 -41.02 -13.70 -8.02
N ILE A 493 -40.20 -12.86 -8.65
CA ILE A 493 -39.76 -13.02 -10.02
C ILE A 493 -38.93 -14.31 -10.09
N PRO A 494 -39.13 -15.18 -11.10
CA PRO A 494 -38.32 -16.39 -11.26
C PRO A 494 -36.83 -16.06 -11.17
N ALA A 495 -36.09 -16.86 -10.40
CA ALA A 495 -34.66 -16.64 -10.21
C ALA A 495 -33.94 -16.64 -11.56
N LEU A 496 -33.18 -15.58 -11.85
CA LEU A 496 -32.20 -15.60 -12.93
C LEU A 496 -31.17 -16.71 -12.65
N PRO A 497 -30.55 -17.30 -13.69
CA PRO A 497 -29.49 -18.29 -13.52
C PRO A 497 -28.42 -17.72 -12.57
N ARG A 498 -28.05 -18.49 -11.55
CA ARG A 498 -26.95 -18.08 -10.68
C ARG A 498 -25.68 -18.03 -11.49
N PHE A 499 -24.98 -16.90 -11.42
CA PHE A 499 -23.67 -16.76 -12.00
C PHE A 499 -22.70 -17.65 -11.21
N GLU A 500 -22.29 -18.78 -11.79
CA GLU A 500 -21.24 -19.61 -11.21
C GLU A 500 -19.93 -18.80 -11.23
N ARG A 501 -19.34 -18.57 -10.04
CA ARG A 501 -18.00 -17.98 -10.01
C ARG A 501 -17.07 -18.91 -10.78
N PRO A 502 -16.28 -18.41 -11.74
CA PRO A 502 -15.20 -19.20 -12.30
C PRO A 502 -14.30 -19.66 -11.15
N ALA A 503 -13.90 -20.93 -11.18
CA ALA A 503 -13.06 -21.52 -10.12
C ALA A 503 -11.81 -20.64 -9.90
N PRO A 504 -11.22 -20.58 -8.69
CA PRO A 504 -10.11 -19.67 -8.36
C PRO A 504 -8.96 -19.65 -9.40
N GLY A 505 -8.67 -20.77 -10.07
CA GLY A 505 -7.68 -20.85 -11.15
C GLY A 505 -8.12 -20.27 -12.52
N GLN A 506 -9.42 -20.21 -12.81
CA GLN A 506 -9.94 -19.65 -14.06
C GLN A 506 -9.90 -18.12 -14.07
N ARG A 507 -9.91 -17.46 -12.91
CA ARG A 507 -9.80 -15.99 -12.82
C ARG A 507 -8.41 -15.52 -13.23
N THR A 508 -7.37 -16.18 -12.76
CA THR A 508 -5.97 -15.92 -13.15
C THR A 508 -5.75 -16.19 -14.65
N ALA A 509 -6.30 -17.28 -15.17
CA ALA A 509 -6.20 -17.61 -16.60
C ALA A 509 -6.96 -16.62 -17.49
N ARG A 510 -8.10 -16.09 -17.03
CA ARG A 510 -8.86 -15.08 -17.77
C ARG A 510 -8.18 -13.71 -17.76
N ILE A 511 -7.62 -13.30 -16.62
CA ILE A 511 -6.82 -12.06 -16.52
C ILE A 511 -5.59 -12.17 -17.42
N ALA A 512 -4.83 -13.28 -17.34
CA ALA A 512 -3.68 -13.52 -18.20
C ALA A 512 -4.05 -13.49 -19.70
N ARG A 513 -5.20 -14.04 -20.09
CA ARG A 513 -5.69 -13.95 -21.48
C ARG A 513 -6.04 -12.53 -21.91
N LEU A 514 -6.67 -11.74 -21.04
CA LEU A 514 -7.04 -10.35 -21.35
C LEU A 514 -5.81 -9.44 -21.43
N GLU A 515 -4.79 -9.69 -20.61
CA GLU A 515 -3.51 -8.97 -20.73
C GLU A 515 -2.74 -9.37 -21.99
N LEU A 516 -2.74 -10.66 -22.35
CA LEU A 516 -2.15 -11.13 -23.61
C LEU A 516 -2.84 -10.48 -24.83
N GLN A 517 -4.18 -10.41 -24.80
CA GLN A 517 -4.96 -9.80 -25.88
C GLN A 517 -4.74 -8.28 -25.98
N LYS A 518 -4.60 -7.59 -24.85
CA LYS A 518 -4.19 -6.17 -24.83
C LYS A 518 -2.79 -5.95 -25.40
N ALA A 519 -1.87 -6.87 -25.15
CA ALA A 519 -0.52 -6.81 -25.71
C ALA A 519 -0.53 -7.03 -27.23
N GLU A 520 -1.32 -8.00 -27.72
CA GLU A 520 -1.51 -8.24 -29.16
C GLU A 520 -2.16 -7.03 -29.87
N ASP A 521 -3.14 -6.38 -29.24
CA ASP A 521 -3.80 -5.20 -29.80
C ASP A 521 -2.85 -3.98 -29.89
N LEU A 522 -1.91 -3.84 -28.95
CA LEU A 522 -0.88 -2.78 -28.97
C LEU A 522 0.18 -3.01 -30.05
N GLU A 523 0.59 -4.26 -30.31
CA GLU A 523 1.52 -4.57 -31.41
C GLU A 523 0.92 -4.26 -32.79
N ILE A 524 -0.40 -4.45 -32.96
CA ILE A 524 -1.09 -4.15 -34.22
C ILE A 524 -1.16 -2.64 -34.50
N GLU A 525 -1.25 -1.80 -33.46
CA GLU A 525 -1.23 -0.34 -33.62
C GLU A 525 0.17 0.19 -33.98
N GLU A 526 1.26 -0.36 -33.43
CA GLU A 526 2.63 0.02 -33.80
C GLU A 526 2.94 -0.32 -35.27
N ASP A 527 2.48 -1.47 -35.77
CA ASP A 527 2.67 -1.85 -37.17
C ASP A 527 1.86 -1.00 -38.16
N ALA A 528 0.76 -0.38 -37.70
CA ALA A 528 -0.07 0.49 -38.51
C ALA A 528 0.55 1.89 -38.71
N GLU A 529 1.35 2.37 -37.75
CA GLU A 529 1.94 3.72 -37.79
C GLU A 529 3.20 3.83 -38.67
N VAL A 530 3.82 2.71 -39.04
CA VAL A 530 5.07 2.68 -39.85
C VAL A 530 4.82 2.85 -41.37
N ARG A 531 3.56 2.87 -41.84
CA ARG A 531 3.25 3.12 -43.26
C ARG A 531 2.94 4.59 -43.56
N LEU A 532 3.94 5.45 -43.43
CA LEU A 532 3.89 6.80 -44.01
C LEU A 532 3.97 6.73 -45.55
N PRO A 533 3.10 7.45 -46.28
CA PRO A 533 3.14 7.46 -47.74
C PRO A 533 4.36 8.26 -48.21
N THR A 534 5.31 7.58 -48.86
CA THR A 534 6.41 8.26 -49.57
C THR A 534 5.82 9.07 -50.73
N GLY A 535 5.61 10.36 -50.49
CA GLY A 535 5.21 11.32 -51.51
C GLY A 535 6.26 11.43 -52.61
N ARG A 536 5.90 10.97 -53.82
CA ARG A 536 6.62 11.32 -55.05
C ARG A 536 6.41 12.80 -55.33
N HIS A 537 7.44 13.61 -55.16
CA HIS A 537 7.52 14.90 -55.83
C HIS A 537 7.81 14.67 -57.32
N GLY A 538 6.78 14.85 -58.15
CA GLY A 538 6.94 15.11 -59.57
C GLY A 538 7.44 16.53 -59.75
N VAL A 539 8.65 16.65 -60.29
CA VAL A 539 9.17 17.87 -60.89
C VAL A 539 8.65 17.88 -62.32
N ASP A 540 7.89 18.90 -62.71
CA ASP A 540 7.71 19.25 -64.11
C ASP A 540 7.81 20.77 -64.31
N SER A 541 8.45 21.07 -65.44
CA SER A 541 8.83 22.32 -66.08
C SER A 541 7.67 23.22 -66.51
#